data_AF-A0A376D770-F1
#
_entry.id   AF-A0A376D770-F1
#
_cell.length_a   1.000
_cell.length_b   1.000
_cell.length_c   1.000
_cell.angle_alpha   90.00
_cell.angle_beta   90.00
_cell.angle_gamma   90.00
#
_symmetry.space_group_name_H-M   'P 1'
#
loop_
_entity.id
_entity.type
_entity.pdbx_description
1 polymer ?
#
loop_
_entity_poly.entity_id
_entity_poly.type
_entity_poly.pdbx_seq_one_letter_code
_entity_poly.pdbx_strand_id
1 'polypeptide(L)'
;MSICEKKWNIPSGTIPAKIGLHAVAQDRALKDGKLNVYWTMCTNNMQAGPNINEERMPGWRDPRNFIIVSDPYPTVSALAADLILPDRNVGRERGRLR
;
A
#
# COMPACT_ATOMS: atom_id res chain seq x y z
N MET A 1 -13.63 18.28 7.11
CA MET A 1 -13.96 17.62 5.82
C MET A 1 -14.44 18.61 4.75
N SER A 2 -15.27 19.62 5.09
CA SER A 2 -15.82 20.59 4.11
C SER A 2 -14.79 21.40 3.31
N ILE A 3 -13.60 21.67 3.85
CA ILE A 3 -12.56 22.43 3.13
C ILE A 3 -11.97 21.61 1.97
N CYS A 4 -11.71 20.31 2.17
CA CYS A 4 -11.14 19.46 1.14
C CYS A 4 -12.17 19.16 0.04
N GLU A 5 -13.42 18.84 0.42
CA GLU A 5 -14.49 18.54 -0.54
C GLU A 5 -14.78 19.72 -1.47
N LYS A 6 -14.78 20.95 -0.94
CA LYS A 6 -14.93 22.17 -1.73
C LYS A 6 -13.74 22.41 -2.66
N LYS A 7 -12.51 22.23 -2.19
CA LYS A 7 -11.30 22.45 -3.01
C LYS A 7 -11.16 21.43 -4.14
N TRP A 8 -11.52 20.17 -3.90
CA TRP A 8 -11.47 19.11 -4.91
C TRP A 8 -12.73 19.04 -5.79
N ASN A 9 -13.72 19.90 -5.53
CA ASN A 9 -14.99 19.96 -6.25
C ASN A 9 -15.72 18.61 -6.32
N ILE A 10 -15.87 17.96 -5.17
CA ILE A 10 -16.55 16.67 -5.02
C ILE A 10 -17.83 16.80 -4.18
N PRO A 11 -18.81 15.89 -4.34
CA PRO A 11 -20.04 15.92 -3.55
C PRO A 11 -19.76 15.87 -2.04
N SER A 12 -20.61 16.52 -1.25
CA SER A 12 -20.45 16.53 0.20
C SER A 12 -20.68 15.15 0.80
N GLY A 13 -19.81 14.74 1.72
CA GLY A 13 -19.85 13.41 2.34
C GLY A 13 -19.13 12.32 1.54
N THR A 14 -18.45 12.66 0.45
CA THR A 14 -17.66 11.69 -0.34
C THR A 14 -16.45 11.19 0.45
N ILE A 15 -15.83 12.03 1.29
CA ILE A 15 -14.68 11.64 2.10
C ILE A 15 -15.17 10.81 3.31
N PRO A 16 -14.69 9.57 3.49
CA PRO A 16 -15.12 8.74 4.62
C PRO A 16 -14.80 9.38 5.97
N ALA A 17 -15.78 9.38 6.89
CA ALA A 17 -15.58 9.88 8.25
C ALA A 17 -14.83 8.91 9.17
N LYS A 18 -14.87 7.61 8.84
CA LYS A 18 -14.26 6.54 9.63
C LYS A 18 -12.74 6.49 9.40
N ILE A 19 -11.99 6.34 10.50
CA ILE A 19 -10.53 6.14 10.45
C ILE A 19 -10.22 4.82 9.72
N GLY A 20 -9.29 4.89 8.77
CA GLY A 20 -8.83 3.74 7.99
C GLY A 20 -7.90 2.81 8.76
N LEU A 21 -7.34 1.83 8.04
CA LEU A 21 -6.39 0.87 8.59
C LEU A 21 -4.98 1.47 8.63
N HIS A 22 -4.37 1.53 9.82
CA HIS A 22 -2.95 1.84 9.98
C HIS A 22 -2.07 0.65 9.58
N ALA A 23 -0.76 0.85 9.36
CA ALA A 23 0.15 -0.15 8.78
C ALA A 23 -0.02 -1.58 9.35
N VAL A 24 0.13 -1.77 10.66
CA VAL A 24 -0.04 -3.12 11.29
C VAL A 24 -1.46 -3.66 11.17
N ALA A 25 -2.48 -2.80 11.14
CA ALA A 25 -3.87 -3.24 10.94
C ALA A 25 -4.13 -3.65 9.48
N GLN A 26 -3.39 -3.10 8.50
CA GLN A 26 -3.44 -3.55 7.11
C GLN A 26 -2.89 -4.97 6.99
N ASP A 27 -1.78 -5.28 7.66
CA ASP A 27 -1.21 -6.64 7.64
C ASP A 27 -2.18 -7.68 8.21
N ARG A 28 -2.82 -7.36 9.34
CA ARG A 28 -3.85 -8.22 9.95
C ARG A 28 -5.08 -8.34 9.05
N ALA A 29 -5.52 -7.26 8.42
CA ALA A 29 -6.65 -7.28 7.51
C ALA A 29 -6.38 -8.09 6.24
N LEU A 30 -5.14 -8.08 5.73
CA LEU A 30 -4.68 -8.93 4.65
C LEU A 30 -4.72 -10.41 5.06
N LYS A 31 -4.16 -10.75 6.23
CA LYS A 31 -4.22 -12.11 6.77
C LYS A 31 -5.66 -12.60 6.97
N ASP A 32 -6.52 -11.75 7.54
CA ASP A 32 -7.94 -12.06 7.72
C ASP A 32 -8.70 -12.17 6.38
N GLY A 33 -8.13 -11.66 5.27
CA GLY A 33 -8.77 -11.56 3.96
C GLY A 33 -9.88 -10.50 3.89
N LYS A 34 -9.86 -9.51 4.78
CA LYS A 34 -10.76 -8.34 4.78
C LYS A 34 -10.28 -7.24 3.84
N LEU A 35 -8.98 -7.21 3.55
CA LEU A 35 -8.36 -6.35 2.54
C LEU A 35 -7.79 -7.26 1.46
N ASN A 36 -8.31 -7.14 0.24
CA ASN A 36 -7.97 -8.07 -0.85
C ASN A 36 -7.19 -7.42 -1.99
N VAL A 37 -7.12 -6.09 -2.05
CA VAL A 37 -6.27 -5.39 -3.02
C VAL A 37 -5.37 -4.46 -2.24
N TYR A 38 -4.07 -4.69 -2.35
CA TYR A 38 -3.07 -3.88 -1.66
C TYR A 38 -2.02 -3.39 -2.64
N TRP A 39 -1.92 -2.07 -2.77
CA TRP A 39 -0.89 -1.44 -3.58
C TRP A 39 0.07 -0.69 -2.68
N THR A 40 1.32 -1.14 -2.67
CA THR A 40 2.41 -0.45 -1.98
C THR A 40 3.35 0.20 -2.98
N MET A 41 3.82 1.40 -2.65
CA MET A 41 4.63 2.23 -3.52
C MET A 41 5.85 2.73 -2.75
N CYS A 42 7.05 2.59 -3.33
CA CYS A 42 8.30 3.10 -2.75
C CYS A 42 8.61 2.61 -1.33
N THR A 43 8.14 1.41 -0.95
CA THR A 43 8.48 0.80 0.35
C THR A 43 8.86 -0.66 0.20
N ASN A 44 9.81 -1.12 1.02
CA ASN A 44 10.15 -2.54 1.15
C ASN A 44 9.57 -3.12 2.45
N ASN A 45 8.24 -3.06 2.61
CA ASN A 45 7.56 -3.42 3.85
C ASN A 45 7.63 -4.91 4.20
N MET A 46 7.85 -5.79 3.22
CA MET A 46 8.13 -7.21 3.47
C MET A 46 9.43 -7.41 4.25
N GLN A 47 10.40 -6.50 4.14
CA GLN A 47 11.65 -6.56 4.89
C GLN A 47 11.65 -5.62 6.11
N ALA A 48 11.04 -4.45 6.00
CA ALA A 48 11.10 -3.41 7.02
C ALA A 48 9.99 -3.52 8.08
N GLY A 49 8.85 -4.11 7.73
CA GLY A 49 7.74 -4.19 8.65
C GLY A 49 7.93 -5.28 9.71
N PRO A 50 7.33 -5.12 10.90
CA PRO A 50 7.48 -6.09 11.98
C PRO A 50 6.80 -7.42 11.64
N ASN A 51 7.26 -8.48 12.30
CA ASN A 51 6.58 -9.77 12.41
C ASN A 51 6.11 -10.38 11.07
N ILE A 52 7.08 -10.52 10.16
CA ILE A 52 6.87 -10.95 8.77
C ILE A 52 6.18 -12.32 8.69
N ASN A 53 6.61 -13.27 9.53
CA ASN A 53 6.14 -14.66 9.46
C ASN A 53 4.71 -14.85 9.97
N GLU A 54 4.24 -14.01 10.89
CA GLU A 54 2.91 -14.19 11.47
C GLU A 54 1.83 -13.53 10.62
N GLU A 55 2.06 -12.30 10.14
CA GLU A 55 0.99 -11.48 9.56
C GLU A 55 1.22 -11.20 8.07
N ARG A 56 2.36 -10.59 7.74
CA ARG A 56 2.57 -10.02 6.41
C ARG A 56 2.78 -11.07 5.34
N MET A 57 3.68 -12.03 5.56
CA MET A 57 3.99 -13.04 4.55
C MET A 57 2.79 -13.96 4.27
N PRO A 58 2.07 -14.49 5.29
CA PRO A 58 0.86 -15.26 5.04
C PRO A 58 -0.24 -14.43 4.36
N GLY A 59 -0.44 -13.18 4.77
CA GLY A 59 -1.46 -12.31 4.18
C GLY A 59 -1.16 -11.89 2.74
N TRP A 60 0.11 -11.61 2.40
CA TRP A 60 0.51 -11.24 1.04
C TRP A 60 0.50 -12.43 0.07
N ARG A 61 0.76 -13.65 0.58
CA ARG A 61 0.73 -14.88 -0.22
C ARG A 61 -0.62 -15.58 -0.21
N ASP A 62 -1.62 -14.98 0.44
CA ASP A 62 -2.98 -15.52 0.46
C ASP A 62 -3.60 -15.40 -0.93
N PRO A 63 -4.13 -16.49 -1.52
CA PRO A 63 -4.72 -16.47 -2.86
C PRO A 63 -5.97 -15.58 -2.99
N ARG A 64 -6.56 -15.13 -1.87
CA ARG A 64 -7.68 -14.18 -1.86
C ARG A 64 -7.22 -12.74 -2.13
N ASN A 65 -5.93 -12.46 -2.01
CA ASN A 65 -5.39 -11.12 -2.04
C ASN A 65 -4.58 -10.91 -3.33
N PHE A 66 -4.57 -9.66 -3.80
CA PHE A 66 -3.84 -9.21 -4.96
C PHE A 66 -2.91 -8.07 -4.55
N ILE A 67 -1.62 -8.34 -4.59
CA ILE A 67 -0.57 -7.44 -4.11
C ILE A 67 0.16 -6.80 -5.29
N ILE A 68 0.17 -5.46 -5.29
CA ILE A 68 0.87 -4.65 -6.28
C ILE A 68 2.03 -3.94 -5.59
N VAL A 69 3.23 -4.05 -6.15
CA VAL A 69 4.42 -3.33 -5.68
C VAL A 69 4.96 -2.46 -6.80
N SER A 70 5.00 -1.14 -6.56
CA SER A 70 5.73 -0.19 -7.40
C SER A 70 7.12 0.02 -6.80
N ASP A 71 8.13 -0.55 -7.43
CA ASP A 71 9.51 -0.49 -6.96
C ASP A 71 10.49 -0.39 -8.16
N PRO A 72 11.51 0.47 -8.07
CA PRO A 72 12.60 0.53 -9.05
C PRO A 72 13.52 -0.70 -9.05
N TYR A 73 13.55 -1.47 -7.97
CA TYR A 73 14.43 -2.62 -7.79
C TYR A 73 13.62 -3.88 -7.44
N PRO A 74 14.14 -5.08 -7.73
CA PRO A 74 13.50 -6.34 -7.34
C PRO A 74 13.70 -6.59 -5.83
N THR A 75 13.04 -5.79 -4.98
CA THR A 75 13.09 -5.91 -3.52
C THR A 75 12.39 -7.16 -3.01
N VAL A 76 12.60 -7.51 -1.73
CA VAL A 76 11.89 -8.64 -1.08
C VAL A 76 10.37 -8.46 -1.17
N SER A 77 9.90 -7.22 -1.08
CA SER A 77 8.48 -6.90 -1.27
C SER A 77 8.03 -7.15 -2.70
N ALA A 78 8.82 -6.72 -3.70
CA ALA A 78 8.50 -6.97 -5.11
C ALA A 78 8.45 -8.47 -5.43
N LEU A 79 9.39 -9.27 -4.91
CA LEU A 79 9.42 -10.72 -5.10
C LEU A 79 8.23 -11.45 -4.46
N ALA A 80 7.59 -10.86 -3.45
CA ALA A 80 6.42 -11.42 -2.79
C ALA A 80 5.09 -10.96 -3.39
N ALA A 81 5.11 -10.05 -4.38
CA ALA A 81 3.93 -9.46 -5.01
C ALA A 81 3.38 -10.31 -6.17
N ASP A 82 2.13 -10.05 -6.54
CA ASP A 82 1.49 -10.67 -7.71
C ASP A 82 1.70 -9.82 -8.98
N LEU A 83 1.81 -8.49 -8.82
CA LEU A 83 2.11 -7.55 -9.88
C LEU A 83 3.24 -6.60 -9.45
N ILE A 84 4.32 -6.57 -10.23
CA ILE A 84 5.43 -5.63 -10.04
C ILE A 84 5.33 -4.56 -11.12
N LEU A 85 5.20 -3.31 -10.71
CA LEU A 85 5.20 -2.16 -11.61
C LEU A 85 6.57 -1.47 -11.55
N PRO A 86 7.30 -1.36 -12.68
CA PRO A 86 8.58 -0.68 -12.70
C PRO A 86 8.37 0.82 -12.51
N ASP A 87 8.88 1.36 -11.41
CA ASP A 87 8.77 2.79 -11.09
C ASP A 87 10.07 3.55 -11.38
N ARG A 88 9.97 4.87 -11.57
CA ARG A 88 11.13 5.71 -11.86
C ARG A 88 11.79 6.16 -10.56
N ASN A 89 13.11 5.98 -10.50
CA ASN A 89 13.93 6.46 -9.41
C ASN A 89 14.06 7.99 -9.36
N VAL A 90 14.47 8.48 -8.18
CA VAL A 90 14.95 9.86 -7.99
C VAL A 90 15.97 10.21 -9.08
N GLY A 91 15.72 11.34 -9.76
CA GLY A 91 16.51 11.81 -10.90
C GLY A 91 15.89 11.54 -12.28
N ARG A 92 14.88 10.68 -12.39
CA ARG A 92 14.12 10.45 -13.63
C ARG A 92 12.77 11.18 -13.67
N GLU A 93 12.46 11.94 -12.62
CA GLU A 93 11.24 12.71 -12.44
C GLU A 93 11.51 14.03 -11.70
N ARG A 94 10.70 15.06 -11.97
CA ARG A 94 10.73 16.31 -11.21
C ARG A 94 10.03 16.10 -9.87
N GLY A 95 10.80 15.83 -8.82
CA GLY A 95 10.31 15.75 -7.45
C GLY A 95 10.65 16.97 -6.61
N ARG A 96 9.93 17.18 -5.51
CA ARG A 96 10.28 18.16 -4.46
C ARG A 96 10.61 17.39 -3.18
N LEU A 97 11.85 17.52 -2.70
CA LEU A 97 12.30 17.03 -1.39
C LEU A 97 12.81 18.23 -0.55
N ARG A 98 12.06 19.34 -0.52
CA ARG A 98 12.42 20.58 0.18
C ARG A 98 11.17 21.38 0.51
#